data_AF-A0A6L8Q3E0-F1
#
_entry.id   AF-A0A6L8Q3E0-F1
#
_cell.length_a   1.000
_cell.length_b   1.000
_cell.length_c   1.000
_cell.angle_alpha   90.00
_cell.angle_beta   90.00
_cell.angle_gamma   90.00
#
_symmetry.space_group_name_H-M   'P 1'
#
loop_
_entity.id
_entity.type
_entity.pdbx_description
1 polymer ?
#
loop_
_entity_poly.entity_id
_entity_poly.type
_entity_poly.pdbx_seq_one_letter_code
_entity_poly.pdbx_strand_id
1 'polypeptide(L)'
;MGLFILPRTNAAAHRHPQRTCLAALALACLLTANAGTLAGCASSHPITKSGEQCASCHSDGRAAVEGTGSASATETGLTFAVESGAGEVYLCTAALTEDGTVIPSRDRTLSADELGAVTVSRPGLYALCTGDIASPSATVLINATGSGPADAVVKL
;
A
#
# COMPACT_ATOMS: atom_id res chain seq x y z
N MET A 1 -19.06 -70.48 57.93
CA MET A 1 -17.81 -69.75 57.68
C MET A 1 -17.55 -69.80 56.18
N GLY A 2 -17.75 -68.70 55.47
CA GLY A 2 -17.55 -68.63 54.02
C GLY A 2 -17.31 -67.18 53.63
N LEU A 3 -16.04 -66.78 53.59
CA LEU A 3 -15.61 -65.45 53.16
C LEU A 3 -15.58 -65.43 51.63
N PHE A 4 -16.53 -64.74 51.00
CA PHE A 4 -16.48 -64.44 49.57
C PHE A 4 -15.40 -63.39 49.33
N ILE A 5 -14.35 -63.77 48.61
CA ILE A 5 -13.40 -62.83 48.00
C ILE A 5 -13.98 -62.48 46.63
N LEU A 6 -14.45 -61.24 46.45
CA LEU A 6 -14.68 -60.67 45.12
C LEU A 6 -13.50 -59.75 44.73
N PRO A 7 -13.06 -59.79 43.47
CA PRO A 7 -11.92 -59.01 43.01
C PRO A 7 -12.31 -57.58 42.61
N ARG A 8 -11.50 -56.65 43.11
CA ARG A 8 -10.94 -55.46 42.44
C ARG A 8 -11.59 -55.08 41.10
N THR A 9 -12.35 -53.98 41.09
CA THR A 9 -12.56 -53.19 39.88
C THR A 9 -11.68 -51.94 39.93
N ASN A 10 -10.78 -51.85 38.96
CA ASN A 10 -9.79 -50.79 38.82
C ASN A 10 -10.47 -49.44 38.59
N ALA A 11 -9.99 -48.45 39.32
CA ALA A 11 -10.17 -47.05 39.03
C ALA A 11 -9.37 -46.61 37.79
N ALA A 12 -9.85 -45.53 37.19
CA ALA A 12 -9.10 -44.52 36.43
C ALA A 12 -8.63 -44.88 35.01
N ALA A 13 -9.43 -44.52 33.99
CA ALA A 13 -8.89 -44.23 32.65
C ALA A 13 -9.81 -43.44 31.67
N HIS A 14 -10.84 -42.69 32.11
CA HIS A 14 -11.77 -42.07 31.13
C HIS A 14 -11.92 -40.54 31.16
N ARG A 15 -11.35 -39.82 32.14
CA ARG A 15 -11.58 -38.36 32.25
C ARG A 15 -10.57 -37.47 31.49
N HIS A 16 -9.47 -38.02 31.00
CA HIS A 16 -8.43 -37.24 30.31
C HIS A 16 -8.68 -37.01 28.80
N PRO A 17 -9.14 -37.99 27.99
CA PRO A 17 -9.28 -37.79 26.55
C PRO A 17 -10.47 -36.90 26.15
N GLN A 18 -11.48 -36.78 27.02
CA GLN A 18 -12.65 -35.93 26.75
C GLN A 18 -12.34 -34.44 26.84
N ARG A 19 -11.42 -34.03 27.73
CA ARG A 19 -11.04 -32.62 27.91
C ARG A 19 -10.20 -32.07 26.75
N THR A 20 -9.29 -32.88 26.22
CA THR A 20 -8.48 -32.55 25.04
C THR A 20 -9.32 -32.52 23.77
N CYS A 21 -10.30 -33.41 23.63
CA CYS A 21 -11.21 -33.42 22.48
C CYS A 21 -12.11 -32.17 22.44
N LEU A 22 -12.66 -31.76 23.60
CA LEU A 22 -13.45 -30.53 23.71
C LEU A 22 -12.63 -29.25 23.49
N ALA A 23 -11.37 -29.21 23.95
CA ALA A 23 -10.47 -28.10 23.72
C ALA A 23 -10.07 -27.99 22.23
N ALA A 24 -9.83 -29.11 21.55
CA ALA A 24 -9.53 -29.15 20.13
C ALA A 24 -10.72 -28.72 19.26
N LEU A 25 -11.95 -29.10 19.64
CA LEU A 25 -13.18 -28.66 18.98
C LEU A 25 -13.43 -27.15 19.17
N ALA A 26 -13.19 -26.62 20.38
CA ALA A 26 -13.30 -25.18 20.64
C ALA A 26 -12.27 -24.36 19.85
N LEU A 27 -11.04 -24.84 19.74
CA LEU A 27 -10.00 -24.20 18.95
C LEU A 27 -10.31 -24.25 17.44
N ALA A 28 -10.82 -25.37 16.93
CA ALA A 28 -11.25 -25.49 15.54
C ALA A 28 -12.42 -24.53 15.19
N CYS A 29 -13.40 -24.38 16.09
CA CYS A 29 -14.48 -23.39 15.92
C CYS A 29 -13.97 -21.94 15.91
N LEU A 30 -12.95 -21.62 16.73
CA LEU A 30 -12.31 -20.30 16.73
C LEU A 30 -11.51 -20.03 15.46
N LEU A 31 -10.87 -21.04 14.86
CA LEU A 31 -10.13 -20.86 13.59
C LEU A 31 -11.08 -20.66 12.38
N THR A 32 -12.22 -21.34 12.34
CA THR A 32 -13.19 -21.18 11.23
C THR A 32 -13.98 -19.86 11.29
N ALA A 33 -14.08 -19.24 12.48
CA ALA A 33 -14.73 -17.94 12.62
C ALA A 33 -13.91 -16.76 12.05
N ASN A 34 -12.61 -16.97 11.77
CA ASN A 34 -11.71 -15.94 11.24
C ASN A 34 -11.51 -16.00 9.72
N ALA A 35 -12.03 -17.01 9.03
CA ALA A 35 -11.92 -17.11 7.57
C ALA A 35 -13.01 -16.29 6.83
N GLY A 36 -14.04 -15.82 7.54
CA GLY A 36 -15.15 -15.06 6.96
C GLY A 36 -14.94 -13.55 6.90
N THR A 37 -13.85 -13.02 7.45
CA THR A 37 -13.62 -11.57 7.56
C THR A 37 -12.76 -10.97 6.44
N LEU A 38 -12.18 -11.79 5.56
CA LEU A 38 -11.40 -11.28 4.42
C LEU A 38 -12.25 -11.02 3.15
N ALA A 39 -13.54 -11.37 3.17
CA ALA A 39 -14.49 -11.07 2.09
C ALA A 39 -15.27 -9.76 2.33
N GLY A 40 -14.78 -8.89 3.22
CA GLY A 40 -15.52 -7.73 3.75
C GLY A 40 -15.23 -6.36 3.12
N CYS A 41 -14.33 -6.24 2.13
CA CYS A 41 -13.95 -4.92 1.58
C CYS A 41 -14.64 -4.56 0.26
N ALA A 42 -15.59 -5.35 -0.24
CA ALA A 42 -16.23 -5.11 -1.53
C ALA A 42 -17.67 -4.53 -1.47
N SER A 43 -18.31 -4.49 -0.31
CA SER A 43 -19.74 -4.11 -0.21
C SER A 43 -20.02 -2.75 0.41
N SER A 44 -19.02 -2.07 0.98
CA SER A 44 -19.20 -0.76 1.63
C SER A 44 -18.24 0.32 1.13
N HIS A 45 -17.34 -0.03 0.21
CA HIS A 45 -16.50 0.93 -0.50
C HIS A 45 -16.98 0.93 -1.96
N PRO A 46 -17.48 2.05 -2.49
CA PRO A 46 -17.70 2.13 -3.92
C PRO A 46 -16.36 1.90 -4.60
N ILE A 47 -16.27 0.83 -5.41
CA ILE A 47 -15.17 0.64 -6.37
C ILE A 47 -15.39 1.68 -7.47
N THR A 48 -15.02 2.91 -7.17
CA THR A 48 -14.97 3.98 -8.17
C THR A 48 -13.88 3.59 -9.15
N LYS A 49 -14.21 3.48 -10.44
CA LYS A 49 -13.22 3.39 -11.52
C LYS A 49 -12.22 4.54 -11.28
N SER A 50 -10.93 4.24 -11.23
CA SER A 50 -9.88 5.20 -10.87
C SER A 50 -10.01 6.49 -11.68
N GLY A 51 -10.00 7.65 -10.99
CA GLY A 51 -9.95 8.99 -11.59
C GLY A 51 -11.27 9.63 -11.98
N GLU A 52 -12.10 8.98 -12.80
CA GLU A 52 -13.23 9.66 -13.47
C GLU A 52 -14.32 10.17 -12.48
N GLN A 53 -14.58 9.41 -11.41
CA GLN A 53 -15.65 9.73 -10.44
C GLN A 53 -15.18 10.64 -9.29
N CYS A 54 -13.86 10.82 -9.14
CA CYS A 54 -13.32 11.77 -8.17
C CYS A 54 -13.25 13.18 -8.76
N ALA A 55 -13.11 13.30 -10.09
CA ALA A 55 -13.06 14.57 -10.82
C ALA A 55 -14.33 15.43 -10.66
N SER A 56 -15.49 14.81 -10.41
CA SER A 56 -16.75 15.52 -10.21
C SER A 56 -16.87 16.23 -8.86
N CYS A 57 -16.04 15.86 -7.88
CA CYS A 57 -16.02 16.47 -6.53
C CYS A 57 -14.67 17.10 -6.17
N HIS A 58 -13.58 16.70 -6.85
CA HIS A 58 -12.24 17.26 -6.72
C HIS A 58 -11.69 17.62 -8.10
N SER A 59 -11.41 18.90 -8.34
CA SER A 59 -10.78 19.41 -9.57
C SER A 59 -9.35 18.91 -9.79
N ASP A 60 -8.80 18.16 -8.84
CA ASP A 60 -7.38 17.81 -8.78
C ASP A 60 -7.03 16.57 -9.61
N GLY A 61 -8.00 16.00 -10.34
CA GLY A 61 -7.80 15.03 -11.42
C GLY A 61 -6.80 13.93 -11.07
N ARG A 62 -7.24 12.83 -10.46
CA ARG A 62 -6.34 11.75 -10.04
C ARG A 62 -6.44 10.55 -10.99
N ALA A 63 -5.76 10.58 -12.13
CA ALA A 63 -5.54 9.31 -12.84
C ALA A 63 -4.50 8.49 -12.09
N ALA A 64 -4.82 7.23 -11.85
CA ALA A 64 -3.83 6.24 -11.43
C ALA A 64 -2.97 5.87 -12.64
N VAL A 65 -1.64 5.88 -12.48
CA VAL A 65 -0.70 5.50 -13.53
C VAL A 65 -0.14 4.13 -13.21
N GLU A 66 -0.23 3.20 -14.17
CA GLU A 66 0.44 1.91 -14.03
C GLU A 66 1.96 2.13 -14.00
N GLY A 67 2.58 1.73 -12.91
CA GLY A 67 4.01 1.90 -12.67
C GLY A 67 4.60 0.64 -12.05
N THR A 68 5.90 0.46 -12.20
CA THR A 68 6.68 -0.65 -11.64
C THR A 68 6.89 -0.54 -10.10
N GLY A 69 6.14 0.32 -9.41
CA GLY A 69 6.29 0.62 -7.99
C GLY A 69 7.50 1.50 -7.64
N SER A 70 7.73 1.71 -6.34
CA SER A 70 8.83 2.54 -5.79
C SER A 70 10.23 2.05 -6.18
N ALA A 71 10.38 0.77 -6.54
CA ALA A 71 11.66 0.19 -6.91
C ALA A 71 12.27 0.82 -8.18
N SER A 72 11.47 1.47 -9.02
CA SER A 72 11.93 2.19 -10.21
C SER A 72 12.11 3.69 -10.00
N ALA A 73 11.89 4.18 -8.77
CA ALA A 73 12.07 5.59 -8.46
C ALA A 73 13.56 5.96 -8.53
N THR A 74 13.85 7.08 -9.18
CA THR A 74 15.21 7.64 -9.18
C THR A 74 15.50 8.20 -7.79
N GLU A 75 16.58 7.76 -7.15
CA GLU A 75 16.98 8.30 -5.84
C GLU A 75 17.66 9.66 -6.01
N THR A 76 17.24 10.65 -5.22
CA THR A 76 17.77 12.02 -5.27
C THR A 76 17.97 12.57 -3.86
N GLY A 77 18.77 13.63 -3.75
CA GLY A 77 18.71 14.53 -2.60
C GLY A 77 17.38 15.30 -2.53
N LEU A 78 17.25 16.18 -1.54
CA LEU A 78 16.10 17.08 -1.41
C LEU A 78 16.08 18.21 -2.46
N THR A 79 17.20 18.42 -3.15
CA THR A 79 17.31 19.30 -4.30
C THR A 79 17.88 18.49 -5.47
N PHE A 80 17.27 18.60 -6.64
CA PHE A 80 17.65 17.89 -7.86
C PHE A 80 17.28 18.70 -9.10
N ALA A 81 17.91 18.39 -10.24
CA ALA A 81 17.59 19.00 -11.52
C ALA A 81 16.62 18.13 -12.32
N VAL A 82 15.84 18.78 -13.18
CA VAL A 82 14.87 18.17 -14.08
C VAL A 82 15.18 18.62 -15.50
N GLU A 83 15.37 17.65 -16.39
CA GLU A 83 15.46 17.88 -17.83
C GLU A 83 14.12 17.49 -18.47
N SER A 84 13.43 18.46 -19.06
CA SER A 84 12.17 18.22 -19.74
C SER A 84 12.03 19.09 -20.98
N GLY A 85 11.48 18.51 -22.05
CA GLY A 85 11.01 19.25 -23.23
C GLY A 85 9.53 19.65 -23.16
N ALA A 86 8.84 19.36 -22.05
CA ALA A 86 7.42 19.65 -21.89
C ALA A 86 7.17 21.13 -21.61
N GLY A 87 6.02 21.64 -22.07
CA GLY A 87 5.61 23.02 -21.81
C GLY A 87 5.27 23.31 -20.35
N GLU A 88 4.79 22.29 -19.62
CA GLU A 88 4.53 22.35 -18.19
C GLU A 88 4.93 21.04 -17.51
N VAL A 89 5.52 21.16 -16.32
CA VAL A 89 5.87 20.04 -15.45
C VAL A 89 5.25 20.28 -14.08
N TYR A 90 4.66 19.23 -13.51
CA TYR A 90 4.07 19.26 -12.17
C TYR A 90 4.88 18.40 -11.22
N LEU A 91 5.24 18.98 -10.08
CA LEU A 91 5.73 18.21 -8.94
C LEU A 91 4.53 17.69 -8.16
N CYS A 92 4.51 16.39 -7.93
CA CYS A 92 3.44 15.69 -7.24
C CYS A 92 4.02 14.89 -6.07
N THR A 93 3.25 14.78 -4.99
CA THR A 93 3.47 13.69 -4.04
C THR A 93 2.95 12.39 -4.67
N ALA A 94 3.56 11.26 -4.36
CA ALA A 94 3.18 9.97 -4.94
C ALA A 94 2.82 8.96 -3.85
N ALA A 95 1.60 8.42 -3.92
CA ALA A 95 1.21 7.24 -3.17
C ALA A 95 1.29 6.00 -4.07
N LEU A 96 1.53 4.83 -3.45
CA LEU A 96 1.55 3.54 -4.13
C LEU A 96 0.43 2.67 -3.60
N THR A 97 -0.26 1.98 -4.50
CA THR A 97 -1.15 0.87 -4.15
C THR A 97 -0.34 -0.40 -3.87
N GLU A 98 -1.00 -1.42 -3.32
CA GLU A 98 -0.38 -2.74 -3.09
C GLU A 98 0.14 -3.37 -4.39
N ASP A 99 -0.54 -3.11 -5.52
CA ASP A 99 -0.17 -3.58 -6.85
C ASP A 99 0.90 -2.72 -7.53
N GLY A 100 1.44 -1.71 -6.84
CA GLY A 100 2.49 -0.82 -7.35
C GLY A 100 1.99 0.33 -8.22
N THR A 101 0.67 0.51 -8.35
CA THR A 101 0.07 1.62 -9.09
C THR A 101 0.41 2.95 -8.41
N VAL A 102 0.82 3.94 -9.21
CA VAL A 102 1.16 5.27 -8.73
C VAL A 102 -0.09 6.15 -8.74
N ILE A 103 -0.38 6.78 -7.61
CA ILE A 103 -1.43 7.78 -7.48
C ILE A 103 -0.74 9.13 -7.22
N PRO A 104 -0.47 9.93 -8.27
CA PRO A 104 0.10 11.25 -8.11
C PRO A 104 -0.94 12.21 -7.51
N SER A 105 -0.46 13.14 -6.69
CA SER A 105 -1.22 14.27 -6.17
C SER A 105 -0.41 15.53 -6.39
N ARG A 106 -0.88 16.40 -7.30
CA ARG A 106 -0.20 17.66 -7.61
C ARG A 106 0.05 18.47 -6.34
N ASP A 107 1.31 18.83 -6.13
CA ASP A 107 1.75 19.74 -5.10
C ASP A 107 1.86 21.15 -5.70
N ARG A 108 2.69 21.30 -6.74
CA ARG A 108 2.83 22.57 -7.48
C ARG A 108 3.24 22.37 -8.93
N THR A 109 3.06 23.43 -9.73
CA THR A 109 3.66 23.53 -11.07
C THR A 109 5.09 24.06 -10.94
N LEU A 110 6.01 23.47 -11.70
CA LEU A 110 7.40 23.92 -11.79
C LEU A 110 7.53 24.92 -12.94
N SER A 111 8.15 26.07 -12.68
CA SER A 111 8.54 27.00 -13.75
C SER A 111 9.79 26.49 -14.48
N ALA A 112 10.03 26.97 -15.70
CA ALA A 112 11.23 26.62 -16.46
C ALA A 112 12.53 26.91 -15.70
N ASP A 113 12.58 28.02 -14.95
CA ASP A 113 13.75 28.39 -14.13
C ASP A 113 13.94 27.44 -12.93
N GLU A 114 12.85 26.89 -12.39
CA GLU A 114 12.91 25.95 -11.26
C GLU A 114 13.42 24.57 -11.67
N LEU A 115 13.25 24.18 -12.95
CA LEU A 115 13.70 22.88 -13.45
C LEU A 115 15.20 22.64 -13.23
N GLY A 116 16.02 23.69 -13.22
CA GLY A 116 17.46 23.55 -12.94
C GLY A 116 17.80 23.15 -11.50
N ALA A 117 16.88 23.38 -10.54
CA ALA A 117 17.08 23.10 -9.12
C ALA A 117 15.73 23.00 -8.37
N VAL A 118 15.00 21.91 -8.60
CA VAL A 118 13.76 21.60 -7.90
C VAL A 118 14.08 21.20 -6.46
N THR A 119 13.41 21.83 -5.49
CA THR A 119 13.60 21.53 -4.07
C THR A 119 12.31 21.04 -3.42
N VAL A 120 12.41 19.94 -2.68
CA VAL A 120 11.33 19.37 -1.86
C VAL A 120 11.60 19.60 -0.38
N SER A 121 10.54 19.80 0.39
CA SER A 121 10.67 20.17 1.81
C SER A 121 10.98 18.98 2.73
N ARG A 122 10.65 17.76 2.31
CA ARG A 122 10.74 16.55 3.13
C ARG A 122 11.16 15.34 2.28
N PRO A 123 11.92 14.39 2.86
CA PRO A 123 12.13 13.10 2.23
C PRO A 123 10.81 12.38 1.92
N GLY A 124 10.78 11.62 0.83
CA GLY A 124 9.61 10.85 0.43
C GLY A 124 9.56 10.53 -1.06
N LEU A 125 8.49 9.84 -1.44
CA LEU A 125 8.20 9.51 -2.83
C LEU A 125 7.44 10.65 -3.51
N TYR A 126 7.98 11.11 -4.62
CA TYR A 126 7.41 12.14 -5.48
C TYR A 126 7.24 11.60 -6.89
N ALA A 127 6.43 12.31 -7.67
CA ALA A 127 6.28 12.08 -9.09
C ALA A 127 6.42 13.41 -9.84
N LEU A 128 7.16 13.38 -10.94
CA LEU A 128 7.12 14.43 -11.93
C LEU A 128 6.13 14.04 -13.02
N CYS A 129 5.15 14.90 -13.26
CA CYS A 129 4.08 14.64 -14.22
C CYS A 129 4.09 15.70 -15.33
N THR A 130 3.72 15.30 -16.54
CA THR A 130 3.47 16.20 -17.68
C THR A 130 2.09 15.90 -18.27
N GLY A 131 1.56 16.85 -19.05
CA GLY A 131 0.21 16.74 -19.59
C GLY A 131 -0.87 17.03 -18.54
N ASP A 132 -2.10 16.59 -18.77
CA ASP A 132 -3.18 16.83 -17.81
C ASP A 132 -2.97 16.00 -16.53
N ILE A 133 -3.05 16.58 -15.33
CA ILE A 133 -2.87 15.81 -14.09
C ILE A 133 -3.93 14.69 -13.93
N ALA A 134 -5.13 14.91 -14.46
CA ALA A 134 -6.22 13.93 -14.51
C ALA A 134 -5.93 12.78 -15.48
N SER A 135 -4.95 12.92 -16.36
CA SER A 135 -4.49 11.86 -17.27
C SER A 135 -3.08 12.20 -17.77
N PRO A 136 -2.05 12.01 -16.92
CA PRO A 136 -0.71 12.51 -17.22
C PRO A 136 -0.14 11.74 -18.42
N SER A 137 0.44 12.47 -19.36
CA SER A 137 1.08 11.89 -20.54
C SER A 137 2.40 11.19 -20.22
N ALA A 138 3.07 11.63 -19.16
CA ALA A 138 4.24 10.98 -18.59
C ALA A 138 4.28 11.15 -17.08
N THR A 139 4.81 10.15 -16.38
CA THR A 139 5.02 10.15 -14.94
C THR A 139 6.34 9.49 -14.61
N VAL A 140 7.23 10.22 -13.93
CA VAL A 140 8.53 9.71 -13.48
C VAL A 140 8.59 9.76 -11.96
N LEU A 141 8.92 8.64 -11.33
CA LEU A 141 9.02 8.53 -9.88
C LEU A 141 10.39 8.98 -9.36
N ILE A 142 10.38 9.66 -8.22
CA ILE A 142 11.56 10.14 -7.51
C ILE A 142 11.45 9.73 -6.04
N ASN A 143 12.52 9.17 -5.50
CA ASN A 143 12.66 8.95 -4.06
C ASN A 143 13.64 9.98 -3.50
N ALA A 144 13.12 11.08 -2.97
CA ALA A 144 13.94 12.14 -2.40
C ALA A 144 14.35 11.77 -0.97
N THR A 145 15.64 11.75 -0.68
CA THR A 145 16.18 11.41 0.64
C THR A 145 17.10 12.52 1.14
N GLY A 146 17.22 12.65 2.47
CA GLY A 146 18.09 13.68 3.07
C GLY A 146 19.59 13.45 2.81
N SER A 147 19.97 12.23 2.42
CA SER A 147 21.34 11.80 2.14
C SER A 147 21.56 11.40 0.68
N GLY A 148 20.57 11.63 -0.20
CA GLY A 148 20.64 11.26 -1.60
C GLY A 148 21.56 12.17 -2.41
N PRO A 149 21.82 11.81 -3.68
CA PRO A 149 22.71 12.58 -4.55
C PRO A 149 22.17 13.99 -4.80
N ALA A 150 22.98 15.00 -4.47
CA ALA A 150 22.61 16.42 -4.57
C ALA A 150 22.69 16.98 -6.01
N ASP A 151 23.32 16.25 -6.92
CA ASP A 151 23.54 16.58 -8.33
C ASP A 151 22.74 15.68 -9.28
N ALA A 152 21.71 14.99 -8.76
CA ALA A 152 20.86 14.12 -9.56
C ALA A 152 20.09 14.93 -10.61
N VAL A 153 20.07 14.40 -11.84
CA VAL A 153 19.30 14.94 -12.96
C VAL A 153 18.24 13.92 -13.36
N VAL A 154 16.98 14.31 -13.30
CA VAL A 154 15.83 13.48 -13.64
C VAL A 154 15.30 13.88 -15.01
N LYS A 155 15.14 12.91 -15.91
CA LYS A 155 14.67 13.14 -17.29
C LYS A 155 13.19 12.79 -17.42
N LEU A 156 12.44 13.67 -18.09
CA LEU A 156 11.01 13.53 -18.42
C LEU A 156 10.79 13.37 -19.92
#